data_AF-A0AAV3X8G6-F1
#
_entry.id   AF-A0AAV3X8G6-F1
#
_cell.length_a   1.000
_cell.length_b   1.000
_cell.length_c   1.000
_cell.angle_alpha   90.00
_cell.angle_beta   90.00
_cell.angle_gamma   90.00
#
_symmetry.space_group_name_H-M   'P 1'
#
loop_
_entity.id
_entity.type
_entity.pdbx_description
1 polymer ?
#
loop_
_entity_poly.entity_id
_entity_poly.type
_entity_poly.pdbx_seq_one_letter_code
_entity_poly.pdbx_strand_id
1 'polypeptide(L)' 'MIRICLYLKEDNNNPSKQQVLEVNRVPAMGEFIDLGFNLYRVFLVCHSPYNSDFQASVAALKTDWNNCENLIDQNDMN' A
#
# COMPACT_ATOMS: atom_id res chain seq x y z
N MET A 1 -8.57 -14.84 -7.41
CA MET A 1 -7.54 -13.78 -7.53
C MET A 1 -8.19 -12.56 -8.14
N ILE A 2 -7.90 -11.37 -7.60
CA ILE A 2 -8.49 -10.10 -8.05
C ILE A 2 -7.37 -9.16 -8.51
N ARG A 3 -7.67 -8.30 -9.50
CA ARG A 3 -6.70 -7.33 -10.00
C ARG A 3 -6.91 -5.99 -9.32
N ILE A 4 -5.83 -5.39 -8.82
CA ILE A 4 -5.80 -4.03 -8.28
C ILE A 4 -4.81 -3.17 -9.06
N CYS A 5 -5.08 -1.87 -9.08
CA CYS A 5 -4.11 -0.88 -9.53
C CYS A 5 -3.38 -0.33 -8.29
N LEU A 6 -2.09 -0.58 -8.16
CA LEU A 6 -1.26 -0.11 -7.07
C LEU A 6 -0.39 1.07 -7.51
N TYR A 7 -0.49 2.17 -6.77
CA TYR A 7 0.37 3.35 -6.90
C TYR A 7 1.41 3.31 -5.78
N LEU A 8 2.66 3.06 -6.14
CA LEU A 8 3.80 3.02 -5.24
C LEU A 8 4.50 4.36 -5.21
N LYS A 9 4.73 4.90 -4.02
CA LYS A 9 5.51 6.12 -3.83
C LYS A 9 6.76 5.79 -3.02
N GLU A 10 7.93 6.06 -3.59
CA GLU A 10 9.22 5.83 -2.91
C GLU A 10 9.57 6.96 -1.94
N ASP A 11 9.23 8.20 -2.30
CA ASP A 11 9.46 9.40 -1.51
C ASP A 11 8.38 10.45 -1.82
N ASN A 12 8.14 11.36 -0.90
CA ASN A 12 7.23 12.50 -1.03
C ASN A 12 7.50 13.34 -2.29
N ASN A 13 8.76 13.48 -2.69
CA ASN A 13 9.17 14.31 -3.82
C ASN A 13 9.05 13.61 -5.18
N ASN A 14 8.91 12.29 -5.21
CA ASN A 14 8.88 11.52 -6.46
C ASN A 14 7.44 11.22 -6.91
N PRO A 15 7.18 11.17 -8.24
CA PRO A 15 5.88 10.71 -8.74
C PRO A 15 5.66 9.24 -8.37
N SER A 16 4.39 8.87 -8.18
CA SER A 16 4.04 7.48 -7.91
C SER A 16 4.27 6.61 -9.16
N LYS A 17 4.81 5.41 -8.97
CA LYS A 17 4.87 4.36 -9.99
C LYS A 17 3.59 3.53 -9.94
N GLN A 18 2.90 3.43 -11.06
CA GLN A 18 1.72 2.57 -11.20
C GLN A 18 2.13 1.14 -11.54
N GLN A 19 1.49 0.16 -10.91
CA GLN A 19 1.64 -1.26 -11.18
C GLN A 19 0.29 -1.98 -11.04
N VAL A 20 0.07 -3.03 -11.83
CA VAL A 20 -1.08 -3.92 -11.66
C VAL A 20 -0.63 -5.13 -10.86
N LEU A 21 -1.38 -5.48 -9.82
CA LEU A 21 -1.14 -6.65 -9.00
C LEU A 21 -2.34 -7.58 -8.97
N GLU A 22 -2.06 -8.87 -8.96
CA GLU A 22 -3.05 -9.90 -8.64
C GLU A 22 -2.92 -10.28 -7.17
N VAL A 23 -4.02 -10.08 -6.43
CA VAL A 23 -4.07 -10.29 -4.98
C VAL A 23 -5.26 -11.18 -4.61
N ASN A 24 -5.25 -11.73 -3.41
CA ASN A 24 -6.39 -12.53 -2.91
C ASN A 24 -7.52 -11.66 -2.37
N ARG A 25 -7.17 -10.48 -1.82
CA ARG A 25 -8.10 -9.46 -1.34
C ARG A 25 -7.50 -8.07 -1.54
N VAL A 26 -8.34 -7.04 -1.54
CA VAL A 26 -7.88 -5.66 -1.54
C VAL A 26 -7.17 -5.40 -0.20
N PRO A 27 -5.92 -4.89 -0.20
CA PRO A 27 -5.24 -4.44 1.01
C PRO A 27 -6.07 -3.38 1.76
N ALA A 28 -6.05 -3.41 3.08
CA ALA A 28 -6.71 -2.41 3.91
C ALA A 28 -5.83 -1.16 4.06
N MET A 29 -6.42 -0.03 4.42
CA MET A 29 -5.65 1.14 4.84
C MET A 29 -4.81 0.81 6.08
N GLY A 30 -3.56 1.25 6.08
CA GLY A 30 -2.58 0.98 7.12
C GLY A 30 -1.86 -0.37 6.98
N GLU A 31 -2.33 -1.26 6.11
CA GLU A 31 -1.69 -2.57 5.86
C GLU A 31 -0.34 -2.40 5.15
N PHE A 32 0.58 -3.34 5.40
CA PHE A 32 1.86 -3.39 4.72
C PHE A 32 1.84 -4.36 3.54
N ILE A 33 2.46 -3.96 2.44
CA ILE A 33 2.67 -4.76 1.24
C ILE A 33 4.18 -4.95 1.06
N ASP A 34 4.64 -6.19 1.00
CA ASP A 34 6.02 -6.53 0.61
C ASP A 34 6.11 -6.65 -0.91
N LEU A 35 6.96 -5.82 -1.52
CA LEU A 35 7.29 -5.87 -2.94
C LEU A 35 8.79 -5.74 -3.14
N GLY A 36 9.42 -6.83 -3.58
CA GLY A 36 10.84 -6.83 -3.96
C GLY A 36 11.77 -6.41 -2.82
N PHE A 37 11.55 -6.97 -1.62
CA PHE A 37 12.30 -6.65 -0.39
C PHE A 37 12.11 -5.22 0.12
N ASN A 38 11.06 -4.54 -0.32
CA ASN A 38 10.67 -3.23 0.21
C ASN A 38 9.28 -3.34 0.83
N LEU A 39 9.10 -2.69 1.98
CA LEU A 39 7.84 -2.63 2.68
C LEU A 39 7.12 -1.32 2.34
N TYR A 40 5.86 -1.41 1.92
CA TYR A 40 5.03 -0.24 1.61
C TYR A 40 3.78 -0.25 2.49
N ARG A 41 3.50 0.88 3.14
CA ARG A 41 2.27 1.06 3.92
C ARG A 41 1.18 1.65 3.04
N VAL A 42 0.05 0.98 2.99
CA VAL A 42 -1.15 1.45 2.30
C VAL A 42 -1.71 2.65 3.06
N PHE A 43 -1.96 3.75 2.35
CA PHE A 43 -2.53 4.95 2.94
C PHE A 43 -3.81 5.42 2.25
N LEU A 44 -4.18 4.80 1.11
CA LEU A 44 -5.44 5.07 0.43
C LEU A 44 -5.94 3.82 -0.29
N VAL A 45 -7.23 3.55 -0.16
CA VAL A 45 -7.94 2.48 -0.87
C VAL A 45 -9.23 3.05 -1.44
N CYS A 46 -9.39 2.99 -2.77
CA CYS A 46 -10.61 3.35 -3.46
C CYS A 46 -11.18 2.10 -4.15
N HIS A 47 -12.32 1.62 -3.66
CA HIS A 47 -13.08 0.57 -4.31
C HIS A 47 -13.86 1.17 -5.49
N SER A 48 -13.78 0.54 -6.66
CA SER A 48 -14.57 0.95 -7.82
C SER A 48 -15.81 0.06 -7.89
N PRO A 49 -17.02 0.60 -7.59
CA PRO A 49 -18.21 -0.23 -7.48
C PRO A 49 -18.79 -0.66 -8.84
N TYR A 50 -18.36 -0.05 -9.95
CA TYR A 50 -18.96 -0.29 -11.27
C TYR A 50 -17.92 -0.13 -12.38
N ASN A 51 -17.52 -1.26 -12.97
CA ASN A 51 -16.95 -1.33 -14.32
C ASN A 51 -15.54 -0.75 -14.53
N SER A 52 -14.54 -1.31 -13.86
CA SER A 52 -13.12 -1.05 -14.17
C SER A 52 -12.32 -2.35 -14.26
N ASP A 53 -11.23 -2.34 -15.04
CA ASP A 53 -10.26 -3.43 -15.20
C ASP A 53 -9.64 -3.93 -13.87
N PHE A 54 -9.89 -3.19 -12.79
CA PHE A 54 -9.41 -3.40 -11.43
C PHE A 54 -10.57 -3.32 -10.44
N GLN A 55 -10.51 -4.09 -9.35
CA GLN A 55 -11.49 -4.02 -8.26
C GLN A 55 -11.25 -2.84 -7.30
N ALA A 56 -10.01 -2.38 -7.23
CA ALA A 56 -9.64 -1.23 -6.41
C ALA A 56 -8.37 -0.55 -6.95
N SER A 57 -8.27 0.74 -6.64
CA SER A 57 -7.04 1.51 -6.70
C SER A 57 -6.48 1.68 -5.30
N VAL A 58 -5.21 1.32 -5.11
CA VAL A 58 -4.53 1.33 -3.83
C VAL A 58 -3.32 2.25 -3.95
N ALA A 59 -3.08 3.12 -2.98
CA ALA A 59 -1.84 3.89 -2.90
C ALA A 59 -1.06 3.46 -1.66
N ALA A 60 0.23 3.21 -1.85
CA ALA A 60 1.13 2.79 -0.80
C ALA A 60 2.45 3.58 -0.85
N LEU A 61 2.94 3.93 0.34
CA LEU A 61 4.17 4.70 0.53
C LEU A 61 5.23 3.78 1.11
N LYS A 62 6.45 3.83 0.56
CA LYS A 62 7.58 3.09 1.09
C LYS A 62 7.79 3.47 2.55
N THR A 63 7.93 2.47 3.39
CA THR A 63 8.14 2.65 4.82
C THR A 63 9.48 2.03 5.19
N ASP A 64 10.41 2.88 5.62
CA ASP A 64 11.70 2.43 6.12
C ASP A 64 11.53 1.65 7.43
N TRP A 65 12.40 0.68 7.67
CA TRP A 65 12.35 -0.18 8.85
C TRP A 65 12.37 0.62 10.17
N ASN A 66 13.18 1.69 10.23
CA ASN A 66 13.23 2.59 11.39
C ASN A 66 11.86 3.23 11.69
N ASN A 67 11.06 3.52 10.67
CA ASN A 67 9.71 4.06 10.87
C ASN A 67 8.71 2.98 11.31
N CYS A 68 8.97 1.70 10.98
CA CYS A 68 8.19 0.58 11.51
C CYS A 68 8.46 0.36 13.00
N GLU A 69 9.71 0.43 13.45
CA GLU A 69 10.09 0.33 14.86
C GLU A 69 9.43 1.42 15.70
N ASN A 70 9.45 2.67 15.21
CA ASN A 70 8.77 3.79 15.87
C ASN A 70 7.25 3.57 16.04
N LEU A 71 6.59 2.78 15.18
CA LEU A 71 5.17 2.46 15.30
C LEU A 71 4.90 1.36 16.34
N ILE A 72 5.85 0.44 16.54
CA ILE A 72 5.78 -0.58 17.58
C ILE A 72 5.97 0.09 18.94
N ASP A 73 6.97 0.96 19.06
CA ASP A 73 7.27 1.70 20.29
C ASP A 73 6.10 2.60 20.75
N GLN A 74 5.33 3.15 19.80
CA GLN A 74 4.13 3.93 20.11
C GLN A 74 2.94 3.07 20.56
N ASN A 75 2.87 1.81 20.16
CA ASN A 75 1.82 0.88 20.61
C ASN A 75 2.12 0.28 21.99
N ASP A 76 3.39 0.13 22.37
CA ASP A 76 3.79 -0.38 23.68
C ASP A 76 3.69 0.68 24.80
N MET A 77 3.48 1.96 24.45
CA MET A 77 3.25 3.06 25.41
C MET A 77 1.77 3.38 25.68
N ASN A 78 0.83 2.57 25.18
CA ASN A 78 -0.61 2.66 25.50
C ASN A 78 -1.10 1.41 26.23
#